data_AF-A0A9Q2RU84-F1
#
_entry.id   AF-A0A9Q2RU84-F1
#
_cell.length_a   1.000
_cell.length_b   1.000
_cell.length_c   1.000
_cell.angle_alpha   90.00
_cell.angle_beta   90.00
_cell.angle_gamma   90.00
#
_symmetry.space_group_name_H-M   'P 1'
#
loop_
_entity.id
_entity.type
_entity.pdbx_description
1 polymer ?
#
loop_
_entity_poly.entity_id
_entity_poly.type
_entity_poly.pdbx_seq_one_letter_code
_entity_poly.pdbx_strand_id
1 'polypeptide(L)' 'MALAACGADGEPVQPTMNAGVSLGTSGVGTHVGLGLRKGPFSVGYRVK' A
#
# COMPACT_ATOMS: atom_id res chain seq x y z
N MET A 1 -12.06 0.46 -27.85
CA MET A 1 -10.82 0.86 -27.15
C MET A 1 -11.02 0.62 -25.66
N ALA A 2 -10.70 -0.58 -25.18
CA ALA A 2 -10.65 -0.89 -23.76
C ALA A 2 -9.20 -1.27 -23.49
N LEU A 3 -8.44 -0.37 -22.86
CA LEU A 3 -7.11 -0.69 -22.39
C LEU A 3 -7.34 -1.74 -21.31
N ALA A 4 -7.08 -3.01 -21.63
CA ALA A 4 -7.06 -4.08 -20.64
C ALA A 4 -6.26 -3.56 -19.45
N ALA A 5 -6.95 -3.25 -18.36
CA ALA A 5 -6.32 -2.97 -17.10
C ALA A 5 -5.41 -4.17 -16.85
N CYS A 6 -4.10 -3.93 -16.81
CA CYS A 6 -3.08 -4.95 -16.62
C CYS A 6 -3.40 -5.70 -15.31
N GLY A 7 -4.21 -6.77 -15.37
CA GLY A 7 -4.67 -7.54 -14.22
C GLY A 7 -6.09 -7.31 -13.68
N ALA A 8 -7.05 -6.74 -14.44
CA ALA A 8 -8.46 -6.77 -14.00
C ALA A 8 -9.09 -8.19 -14.04
N ASP A 9 -8.38 -9.16 -14.60
CA ASP A 9 -8.73 -10.59 -14.63
C ASP A 9 -7.57 -11.51 -14.18
N GLY A 10 -6.68 -10.97 -13.31
CA GLY A 10 -5.63 -11.77 -12.66
C GLY A 10 -6.00 -12.05 -11.21
N GLU A 11 -5.55 -13.18 -10.65
CA GLU A 11 -5.61 -13.53 -9.22
C GLU A 11 -5.48 -12.26 -8.35
N PRO A 12 -6.39 -12.00 -7.39
CA PRO A 12 -6.37 -10.79 -6.58
C PRO A 12 -4.98 -10.50 -6.02
N VAL A 13 -4.38 -9.36 -6.39
CA VAL A 13 -3.13 -8.90 -5.76
C VAL A 13 -3.46 -8.56 -4.32
N GLN A 14 -2.95 -9.34 -3.38
CA GLN A 14 -3.19 -9.11 -1.96
C GLN A 14 -2.49 -7.82 -1.51
N PRO A 15 -3.25 -6.77 -1.15
CA PRO A 15 -2.67 -5.57 -0.61
C PRO A 15 -2.15 -5.82 0.79
N THR A 16 -1.07 -5.14 1.17
CA THR A 16 -0.60 -5.08 2.54
C THR A 16 -1.04 -3.76 3.16
N MET A 17 -1.68 -3.81 4.33
CA MET A 17 -1.99 -2.62 5.12
C MET A 17 -1.09 -2.57 6.35
N ASN A 18 -0.50 -1.41 6.61
CA ASN A 18 0.22 -1.13 7.84
C ASN A 18 -0.41 0.09 8.53
N ALA A 19 -0.80 -0.06 9.80
CA ALA A 19 -1.21 1.06 10.63
C ALA A 19 -0.31 1.08 11.85
N GLY A 20 0.15 2.27 12.25
CA GLY A 20 1.09 2.40 13.35
C GLY A 20 0.95 3.71 14.08
N VAL A 21 1.33 3.67 15.36
CA VAL A 21 1.50 4.84 16.21
C VAL A 21 2.98 4.95 16.55
N SER A 22 3.55 6.13 16.40
CA SER A 22 4.94 6.42 16.71
C SER A 22 5.00 7.46 17.82
N LEU A 23 5.76 7.18 18.87
CA LEU A 23 6.04 8.11 19.96
C LEU A 23 7.51 8.52 19.86
N GLY A 24 7.77 9.82 19.90
CA GLY A 24 9.11 10.38 19.91
C GLY A 24 9.17 11.69 20.67
N THR A 25 10.35 12.29 20.73
CA THR A 25 10.56 13.61 21.36
C THR A 25 9.73 14.73 20.72
N SER A 26 9.30 14.56 19.46
CA SER A 26 8.41 15.47 18.74
C SER A 26 6.92 15.20 18.97
N GLY A 27 6.56 14.23 19.80
CA GLY A 27 5.18 13.90 20.16
C GLY A 27 4.69 12.55 19.63
N VAL A 28 3.37 12.42 19.51
CA VAL A 28 2.68 11.20 19.04
C VAL A 28 2.18 11.40 17.63
N GLY A 29 2.49 10.48 16.73
CA GLY A 29 2.02 10.49 15.35
C GLY A 29 1.40 9.16 14.96
N THR A 30 0.33 9.20 14.18
CA THR A 30 -0.22 8.03 13.49
C THR A 30 0.36 7.94 12.09
N HIS A 31 0.26 6.76 11.48
CA HIS A 31 0.42 6.62 10.05
C HIS A 31 -0.36 5.39 9.56
N VAL A 32 -0.84 5.48 8.33
CA VAL A 32 -1.43 4.35 7.61
C VAL A 32 -0.73 4.21 6.27
N GLY A 33 -0.31 3.00 5.95
CA GLY A 33 0.32 2.66 4.68
C GLY A 33 -0.43 1.54 3.98
N LEU A 34 -0.51 1.68 2.66
CA LEU A 34 -1.06 0.72 1.72
C LEU A 34 0.07 0.30 0.79
N GLY A 35 0.22 -1.00 0.59
CA GLY A 35 1.22 -1.57 -0.30
C GLY A 35 0.59 -2.58 -1.25
N LEU A 36 1.06 -2.58 -2.49
CA LEU A 36 0.74 -3.60 -3.48
C LEU A 36 2.04 -4.26 -3.91
N ARG A 37 2.04 -5.60 -3.97
CA ARG A 37 3.21 -6.39 -4.40
C ARG A 37 2.79 -7.40 -5.45
N LYS A 38 3.47 -7.40 -6.59
CA LYS A 38 3.26 -8.36 -7.67
C LYS A 38 4.61 -8.81 -8.22
N GLY A 39 5.07 -10.00 -7.79
CA GLY A 39 6.41 -10.49 -8.10
C GLY A 39 7.49 -9.49 -7.67
N PRO A 40 8.42 -9.07 -8.56
CA PRO A 40 9.45 -8.09 -8.23
C PRO A 40 8.93 -6.64 -8.16
N PHE A 41 7.69 -6.36 -8.57
CA PHE A 41 7.12 -5.02 -8.55
C PHE A 41 6.44 -4.72 -7.21
N SER A 42 6.71 -3.54 -6.64
CA SER A 42 6.10 -3.08 -5.39
C SER A 42 5.75 -1.59 -5.47
N VAL A 43 4.55 -1.23 -5.04
CA VAL A 43 4.10 0.17 -4.92
C VAL A 43 3.60 0.39 -3.50
N GLY A 44 4.02 1.50 -2.89
CA GLY A 44 3.60 1.87 -1.54
C GLY A 44 3.06 3.29 -1.52
N TYR A 45 1.99 3.49 -0.75
CA TYR A 45 1.42 4.79 -0.44
C TYR A 45 1.26 4.90 1.08
N ARG A 46 1.69 6.03 1.67
CA ARG A 46 1.60 6.28 3.11
C ARG A 46 0.92 7.61 3.37
N VAL A 47 -0.14 7.57 4.17
CA VAL A 47 -0.78 8.75 4.75
C VAL A 47 -0.36 8.91 6.22
N LYS A 48 -0.28 10.17 6.64
CA LYS A 48 0.09 10.59 7.99
C LYS A 48 -1.17 10.64 8.86
#